data_AF-A0A2P9CIA8-F1
#
_entry.id   AF-A0A2P9CIA8-F1
#
_cell.length_a   1.000
_cell.length_b   1.000
_cell.length_c   1.000
_cell.angle_alpha   90.00
_cell.angle_beta   90.00
_cell.angle_gamma   90.00
#
_symmetry.space_group_name_H-M   'P 1'
#
loop_
_entity.id
_entity.type
_entity.pdbx_description
1 polymer ?
#
loop_
_entity_poly.entity_id
_entity_poly.type
_entity_poly.pdbx_seq_one_letter_code
_entity_poly.pdbx_strand_id
1 'polypeptide(L)'
;MNKLFVDDSNVCGTFNTLPFVESYYNRKGILLKSYSWLVKNAIGIIVLVHGLSAHLRLQYLRLNVNVVNNDYARLIDADNYYIYENSWIEDFNKNGYSVYGIDLQGHGESEGLDKLPLHINDFDDYVYDIIDYMKRINNSIISEKPNQNNTLNKYTIENTQELLPMYLVGLSMGGNIVLRTLEILGKSNEINSNFNIKGCISLAGMISVRMVGSIDSIKYKYFYLPVMKLFSRYFPTFRPGRKKFKFEKYPFVNDLLFYDKYRFKGRITNNLAREILVALDNLHNNIDDIPKNIPILFIHSINDCLCWYEGTVSFYNKLQIDTKELYTLEDMDHVISMEPGNENVLKKILEWLSNLYVQ
;
A
#
# COMPACT_ATOMS: atom_id res chain seq x y z
N MET A 1 4.80 -25.37 50.36
CA MET A 1 6.05 -24.89 49.72
C MET A 1 5.91 -25.13 48.22
N ASN A 2 5.20 -24.26 47.51
CA ASN A 2 5.74 -23.12 46.75
C ASN A 2 6.93 -23.47 45.84
N LYS A 3 6.65 -23.55 44.54
CA LYS A 3 7.21 -22.62 43.55
C LYS A 3 6.33 -22.58 42.29
N LEU A 4 5.61 -21.46 42.15
CA LEU A 4 5.14 -20.88 40.89
C LEU A 4 6.33 -20.61 39.97
N PHE A 5 6.15 -20.79 38.65
CA PHE A 5 6.62 -19.83 37.64
C PHE A 5 5.71 -19.90 36.40
N VAL A 6 4.90 -18.84 36.30
CA VAL A 6 4.40 -18.08 35.14
C VAL A 6 3.85 -18.86 33.94
N ASP A 7 2.54 -18.65 33.77
CA ASP A 7 1.65 -19.03 32.69
C ASP A 7 1.96 -18.20 31.42
N ASP A 8 2.22 -18.86 30.28
CA ASP A 8 2.34 -18.25 28.94
C ASP A 8 0.95 -17.97 28.31
N SER A 9 -0.04 -17.63 29.13
CA SER A 9 -1.39 -17.29 28.69
C SER A 9 -1.49 -15.79 28.43
N ASN A 10 -0.96 -15.32 27.29
CA ASN A 10 -1.33 -14.00 26.74
C ASN A 10 -1.08 -13.85 25.22
N VAL A 11 -1.13 -14.93 24.45
CA VAL A 11 -1.28 -14.81 22.98
C VAL A 11 -2.78 -14.78 22.67
N CYS A 12 -3.28 -13.56 22.45
CA CYS A 12 -4.62 -13.31 21.97
C CYS A 12 -4.83 -13.95 20.59
N GLY A 13 -5.92 -14.72 20.41
CA GLY A 13 -6.54 -15.00 19.11
C GLY A 13 -6.03 -16.23 18.33
N THR A 14 -6.94 -17.14 17.98
CA THR A 14 -6.74 -18.05 16.85
C THR A 14 -6.80 -17.25 15.55
N PHE A 15 -5.68 -17.07 14.86
CA PHE A 15 -5.62 -16.39 13.55
C PHE A 15 -5.53 -17.43 12.42
N ASN A 16 -6.13 -17.12 11.27
CA ASN A 16 -5.94 -17.93 10.07
C ASN A 16 -4.58 -17.62 9.45
N THR A 17 -3.69 -18.61 9.42
CA THR A 17 -2.36 -18.49 8.80
C THR A 17 -2.43 -18.36 7.27
N LEU A 18 -3.48 -18.90 6.66
CA LEU A 18 -3.77 -18.76 5.24
C LEU A 18 -4.69 -17.57 4.98
N PRO A 19 -4.44 -16.76 3.94
CA PRO A 19 -5.37 -15.70 3.57
C PRO A 19 -6.71 -16.29 3.15
N PHE A 20 -7.78 -15.56 3.45
CA PHE A 20 -8.99 -15.67 2.66
C PHE A 20 -8.75 -14.97 1.31
N VAL A 21 -9.02 -15.68 0.22
CA VAL A 21 -8.69 -15.23 -1.14
C VAL A 21 -9.95 -15.16 -1.97
N GLU A 22 -10.23 -13.97 -2.49
CA GLU A 22 -11.39 -13.71 -3.34
C GLU A 22 -10.99 -13.07 -4.66
N SER A 23 -11.92 -13.14 -5.62
CA SER A 23 -11.81 -12.41 -6.87
C SER A 23 -13.11 -11.70 -7.19
N TYR A 24 -13.03 -10.46 -7.65
CA TYR A 24 -14.19 -9.66 -8.04
C TYR A 24 -13.85 -8.75 -9.21
N TYR A 25 -14.87 -8.35 -9.97
CA TYR A 25 -14.69 -7.40 -11.07
C TYR A 25 -14.76 -5.96 -10.55
N ASN A 26 -13.82 -5.13 -11.00
CA ASN A 26 -13.87 -3.68 -10.78
C ASN A 26 -14.85 -2.99 -11.74
N ARG A 27 -14.95 -1.66 -11.64
CA ARG A 27 -15.86 -0.84 -12.47
C ARG A 27 -15.62 -0.96 -13.98
N LYS A 28 -14.43 -1.41 -14.39
CA LYS A 28 -14.05 -1.62 -15.80
C LYS A 28 -14.16 -3.07 -16.25
N GLY A 29 -14.71 -3.95 -15.41
CA GLY A 29 -14.84 -5.37 -15.71
C GLY A 29 -13.52 -6.14 -15.67
N ILE A 30 -12.50 -5.60 -14.97
CA ILE A 30 -11.21 -6.27 -14.76
C ILE A 30 -11.30 -7.12 -13.50
N LEU A 31 -10.89 -8.39 -13.59
CA LEU A 31 -10.87 -9.28 -12.43
C LEU A 31 -9.71 -8.94 -11.50
N LEU A 32 -10.02 -8.52 -10.27
CA LEU A 32 -9.04 -8.23 -9.24
C LEU A 32 -8.96 -9.38 -8.24
N LYS A 33 -7.74 -9.67 -7.77
CA LYS A 33 -7.46 -10.60 -6.68
C LYS A 33 -7.35 -9.83 -5.37
N SER A 34 -8.03 -10.33 -4.34
CA SER A 34 -7.98 -9.76 -3.00
C SER A 34 -7.64 -10.81 -1.95
N TYR A 35 -7.01 -10.35 -0.87
CA TYR A 35 -6.55 -11.19 0.21
C TYR A 35 -6.88 -10.54 1.54
N SER A 36 -7.30 -11.35 2.52
CA SER A 36 -7.52 -10.89 3.88
C SER A 36 -7.05 -11.89 4.93
N TRP A 37 -6.52 -11.34 6.03
CA TRP A 37 -6.13 -12.09 7.22
C TRP A 37 -6.88 -11.50 8.40
N LEU A 38 -7.90 -12.23 8.83
CA LEU A 38 -8.92 -11.74 9.75
C LEU A 38 -8.56 -12.07 11.20
N VAL A 39 -8.73 -11.06 12.05
CA VAL A 39 -8.64 -11.17 13.50
C VAL A 39 -10.04 -11.16 14.10
N LYS A 40 -10.32 -12.11 15.00
CA LYS A 40 -11.56 -12.08 15.79
C LYS A 40 -11.56 -10.86 16.70
N ASN A 41 -12.66 -10.11 16.71
CA ASN A 41 -12.79 -8.86 17.48
C ASN A 41 -11.69 -7.84 17.15
N ALA A 42 -11.37 -7.68 15.85
CA ALA A 42 -10.36 -6.74 15.40
C ALA A 42 -10.59 -5.32 15.93
N ILE A 43 -9.52 -4.66 16.38
CA ILE A 43 -9.54 -3.28 16.88
C ILE A 43 -9.45 -2.24 15.76
N GLY A 44 -9.15 -2.69 14.55
CA GLY A 44 -8.98 -1.86 13.38
C GLY A 44 -8.67 -2.68 12.13
N ILE A 45 -8.60 -1.99 11.00
CA ILE A 45 -8.37 -2.54 9.67
C ILE A 45 -7.10 -1.92 9.11
N ILE A 46 -6.17 -2.73 8.65
CA ILE A 46 -5.03 -2.29 7.83
C ILE A 46 -5.34 -2.61 6.36
N VAL A 47 -5.36 -1.60 5.51
CA VAL A 47 -5.43 -1.77 4.05
C VAL A 47 -4.04 -1.54 3.46
N LEU A 48 -3.41 -2.61 3.01
CA LEU A 48 -2.08 -2.61 2.42
C LEU A 48 -2.17 -2.44 0.90
N VAL A 49 -1.42 -1.47 0.36
CA VAL A 49 -1.34 -1.17 -1.08
C VAL A 49 0.10 -1.35 -1.55
N HIS A 50 0.29 -2.25 -2.51
CA HIS A 50 1.61 -2.62 -3.01
C HIS A 50 2.14 -1.61 -4.06
N GLY A 51 3.45 -1.66 -4.31
CA GLY A 51 4.14 -0.80 -5.27
C GLY A 51 4.09 -1.30 -6.70
N LEU A 52 4.62 -0.48 -7.61
CA LEU A 52 4.70 -0.79 -9.04
C LEU A 52 5.47 -2.09 -9.29
N SER A 53 4.92 -2.95 -10.13
CA SER A 53 5.51 -4.23 -10.50
C SER A 53 5.69 -5.22 -9.34
N ALA A 54 5.12 -4.97 -8.16
CA ALA A 54 5.00 -5.94 -7.07
C ALA A 54 3.58 -6.55 -7.03
N HIS A 55 3.25 -7.23 -5.93
CA HIS A 55 1.90 -7.66 -5.57
C HIS A 55 1.82 -7.83 -4.05
N LEU A 56 0.62 -8.00 -3.50
CA LEU A 56 0.39 -7.87 -2.06
C LEU A 56 1.23 -8.88 -1.24
N ARG A 57 1.16 -10.16 -1.62
CA ARG A 57 1.85 -11.24 -0.92
C ARG A 57 3.35 -11.12 -1.03
N LEU A 58 3.86 -10.80 -2.23
CA LEU A 58 5.29 -10.59 -2.44
C LEU A 58 5.82 -9.49 -1.52
N GLN A 59 5.06 -8.42 -1.32
CA GLN A 59 5.55 -7.24 -0.63
C GLN A 59 5.44 -7.29 0.89
N TYR A 60 4.42 -7.96 1.45
CA TYR A 60 4.12 -7.88 2.88
C TYR A 60 4.15 -9.23 3.61
N LEU A 61 4.21 -10.36 2.89
CA LEU A 61 4.54 -11.66 3.52
C LEU A 61 6.04 -11.85 3.56
N ARG A 62 6.50 -12.68 4.49
CA ARG A 62 7.90 -13.11 4.51
C ARG A 62 8.14 -14.05 3.34
N LEU A 63 9.26 -13.91 2.66
CA LEU A 63 9.63 -14.80 1.57
C LEU A 63 10.39 -16.02 2.11
N ASN A 64 10.16 -17.19 1.52
CA ASN A 64 10.78 -18.45 1.94
C ASN A 64 12.23 -18.58 1.47
N VAL A 65 13.04 -17.64 1.96
CA VAL A 65 14.43 -17.46 1.61
C VAL A 65 15.23 -17.22 2.89
N ASN A 66 16.49 -17.65 2.88
CA ASN A 66 17.47 -17.29 3.89
C ASN A 66 18.37 -16.18 3.32
N VAL A 67 18.21 -14.94 3.80
CA VAL A 67 19.10 -13.83 3.42
C VAL A 67 20.43 -14.02 4.14
N VAL A 68 21.49 -14.32 3.39
CA VAL A 68 22.81 -14.61 3.95
C VAL A 68 23.62 -13.32 4.13
N ASN A 69 23.49 -12.40 3.17
CA ASN A 69 24.11 -11.08 3.18
C ASN A 69 23.39 -10.17 2.17
N ASN A 70 23.88 -8.94 1.99
CA ASN A 70 23.27 -7.95 1.09
C ASN A 70 23.25 -8.38 -0.38
N ASP A 71 24.14 -9.27 -0.81
CA ASP A 71 24.26 -9.69 -2.20
C ASP A 71 23.51 -10.99 -2.51
N TYR A 72 23.23 -11.81 -1.49
CA TYR A 72 22.79 -13.18 -1.67
C TYR A 72 21.70 -13.61 -0.67
N ALA A 73 20.60 -14.12 -1.23
CA ALA A 73 19.58 -14.87 -0.52
C ALA A 73 19.46 -16.27 -1.12
N ARG A 74 19.39 -17.30 -0.26
CA ARG A 74 19.18 -18.68 -0.66
C ARG A 74 17.70 -19.02 -0.58
N LEU A 75 17.10 -19.42 -1.70
CA LEU A 75 15.76 -19.99 -1.71
C LEU A 75 15.72 -21.26 -0.85
N ILE A 76 14.77 -21.33 0.07
CA ILE A 76 14.56 -22.49 0.95
C ILE A 76 13.54 -23.44 0.32
N ASP A 77 12.38 -22.91 -0.06
CA ASP A 77 11.29 -23.68 -0.68
C ASP A 77 10.55 -22.82 -1.72
N ALA A 78 10.55 -23.35 -2.95
CA ALA A 78 9.97 -22.74 -4.13
C ALA A 78 8.44 -22.79 -4.15
N ASP A 79 7.86 -23.88 -3.64
CA ASP A 79 6.43 -24.16 -3.73
C ASP A 79 5.65 -23.36 -2.67
N ASN A 80 6.30 -23.09 -1.54
CA ASN A 80 5.75 -22.29 -0.44
C ASN A 80 6.47 -20.94 -0.31
N TYR A 81 6.57 -20.18 -1.41
CA TYR A 81 7.40 -18.97 -1.47
C TYR A 81 6.96 -17.85 -0.52
N TYR A 82 5.67 -17.74 -0.19
CA TYR A 82 5.14 -16.71 0.71
C TYR A 82 4.76 -17.33 2.06
N ILE A 83 5.30 -16.78 3.14
CA ILE A 83 5.12 -17.26 4.50
C ILE A 83 4.47 -16.18 5.36
N TYR A 84 3.43 -16.60 6.09
CA TYR A 84 2.74 -15.77 7.09
C TYR A 84 3.57 -15.55 8.35
N GLU A 85 4.17 -16.61 8.89
CA GLU A 85 4.98 -16.54 10.11
C GLU A 85 6.18 -15.59 9.95
N ASN A 86 6.35 -14.70 10.92
CA ASN A 86 7.32 -13.60 10.98
C ASN A 86 7.20 -12.63 9.80
N SER A 87 5.97 -12.38 9.33
CA SER A 87 5.68 -11.37 8.31
C SER A 87 5.03 -10.13 8.91
N TRP A 88 4.99 -9.04 8.14
CA TRP A 88 4.29 -7.83 8.55
C TRP A 88 2.81 -8.08 8.82
N ILE A 89 2.19 -8.96 8.02
CA ILE A 89 0.78 -9.31 8.15
C ILE A 89 0.52 -10.01 9.49
N GLU A 90 1.38 -10.96 9.88
CA GLU A 90 1.24 -11.63 11.17
C GLU A 90 1.39 -10.64 12.33
N ASP A 91 2.36 -9.75 12.27
CA ASP A 91 2.59 -8.78 13.33
C ASP A 91 1.42 -7.79 13.47
N PHE A 92 0.81 -7.34 12.36
CA PHE A 92 -0.45 -6.59 12.44
C PHE A 92 -1.58 -7.41 13.09
N ASN A 93 -1.71 -8.69 12.73
CA ASN A 93 -2.74 -9.55 13.31
C ASN A 93 -2.53 -9.80 14.82
N LYS A 94 -1.28 -10.05 15.25
CA LYS A 94 -0.90 -10.18 16.67
C LYS A 94 -1.23 -8.92 17.47
N ASN A 95 -1.19 -7.75 16.82
CA ASN A 95 -1.57 -6.47 17.42
C ASN A 95 -3.05 -6.12 17.25
N GLY A 96 -3.90 -7.09 16.88
CA GLY A 96 -5.36 -6.96 16.88
C GLY A 96 -5.97 -6.39 15.60
N TYR A 97 -5.19 -6.20 14.54
CA TYR A 97 -5.71 -5.65 13.28
C TYR A 97 -6.03 -6.75 12.26
N SER A 98 -7.20 -6.65 11.62
CA SER A 98 -7.44 -7.41 10.39
C SER A 98 -6.73 -6.73 9.23
N VAL A 99 -6.04 -7.52 8.40
CA VAL A 99 -5.26 -7.01 7.25
C VAL A 99 -5.98 -7.36 5.97
N TYR A 100 -6.08 -6.38 5.07
CA TYR A 100 -6.71 -6.51 3.75
C TYR A 100 -5.81 -5.90 2.68
N GLY A 101 -5.93 -6.40 1.46
CA GLY A 101 -5.30 -5.79 0.29
C GLY A 101 -5.70 -6.47 -1.00
N ILE A 102 -5.35 -5.82 -2.10
CA ILE A 102 -5.58 -6.36 -3.45
C ILE A 102 -4.28 -6.37 -4.25
N ASP A 103 -4.22 -7.27 -5.21
CA ASP A 103 -3.30 -7.08 -6.33
C ASP A 103 -3.91 -6.02 -7.25
N LEU A 104 -3.21 -4.92 -7.49
CA LEU A 104 -3.65 -3.84 -8.36
C LEU A 104 -3.81 -4.35 -9.80
N GLN A 105 -4.69 -3.74 -10.60
CA GLN A 105 -4.87 -4.15 -12.00
C GLN A 105 -3.53 -4.20 -12.77
N GLY A 106 -3.35 -5.29 -13.53
CA GLY A 106 -2.14 -5.58 -14.28
C GLY A 106 -0.93 -6.00 -13.43
N HIS A 107 -1.14 -6.35 -12.17
CA HIS A 107 -0.13 -6.84 -11.22
C HIS A 107 -0.57 -8.15 -10.56
N GLY A 108 0.40 -8.92 -10.06
CA GLY A 108 0.15 -10.14 -9.30
C GLY A 108 -0.78 -11.11 -10.02
N GLU A 109 -1.83 -11.54 -9.33
CA GLU A 109 -2.87 -12.41 -9.89
C GLU A 109 -4.07 -11.64 -10.46
N SER A 110 -4.08 -10.31 -10.41
CA SER A 110 -5.13 -9.50 -11.02
C SER A 110 -4.95 -9.38 -12.53
N GLU A 111 -6.07 -9.38 -13.25
CA GLU A 111 -6.07 -9.06 -14.67
C GLU A 111 -5.62 -7.61 -14.91
N GLY A 112 -5.11 -7.35 -16.10
CA GLY A 112 -4.80 -6.00 -16.56
C GLY A 112 -5.84 -5.50 -17.54
N LEU A 113 -5.97 -4.18 -17.65
CA LEU A 113 -6.73 -3.55 -18.72
C LEU A 113 -6.24 -4.06 -20.08
N ASP A 114 -7.18 -4.44 -20.96
CA ASP A 114 -6.90 -5.07 -22.26
C ASP A 114 -6.03 -6.35 -22.17
N LYS A 115 -6.05 -7.03 -21.02
CA LYS A 115 -5.18 -8.17 -20.68
C LYS A 115 -3.68 -7.83 -20.73
N LEU A 116 -3.33 -6.55 -20.60
CA LEU A 116 -1.95 -6.08 -20.61
C LEU A 116 -1.44 -5.90 -19.17
N PRO A 117 -0.33 -6.56 -18.77
CA PRO A 117 0.29 -6.30 -17.48
C PRO A 117 0.93 -4.91 -17.44
N LEU A 118 0.98 -4.28 -16.28
CA LEU A 118 1.59 -2.94 -16.11
C LEU A 118 1.12 -1.94 -17.18
N HIS A 119 -0.19 -1.85 -17.37
CA HIS A 119 -0.85 -0.95 -18.31
C HIS A 119 -2.12 -0.38 -17.69
N ILE A 120 -2.32 0.93 -17.85
CA ILE A 120 -3.51 1.68 -17.42
C ILE A 120 -3.78 2.80 -18.43
N ASN A 121 -5.01 3.30 -18.45
CA ASN A 121 -5.38 4.51 -19.18
C ASN A 121 -5.38 5.75 -18.28
N ASP A 122 -5.71 5.58 -17.01
CA ASP A 122 -5.79 6.62 -16.00
C ASP A 122 -5.21 6.09 -14.68
N PHE A 123 -4.33 6.84 -14.02
CA PHE A 123 -3.76 6.43 -12.73
C PHE A 123 -4.82 6.32 -11.63
N ASP A 124 -5.82 7.19 -11.64
CA ASP A 124 -6.86 7.21 -10.60
C ASP A 124 -7.72 5.94 -10.64
N ASP A 125 -7.66 5.13 -11.71
CA ASP A 125 -8.27 3.79 -11.73
C ASP A 125 -7.76 2.90 -10.59
N TYR A 126 -6.46 2.96 -10.26
CA TYR A 126 -5.91 2.24 -9.10
C TYR A 126 -6.52 2.75 -7.79
N VAL A 127 -6.75 4.05 -7.70
CA VAL A 127 -7.28 4.72 -6.52
C VAL A 127 -8.76 4.36 -6.33
N TYR A 128 -9.53 4.32 -7.41
CA TYR A 128 -10.93 3.89 -7.38
C TYR A 128 -11.07 2.40 -7.04
N ASP A 129 -10.15 1.55 -7.52
CA ASP A 129 -10.13 0.14 -7.13
C ASP A 129 -9.94 -0.03 -5.61
N ILE A 130 -9.05 0.77 -5.00
CA ILE A 130 -8.84 0.79 -3.54
C ILE A 130 -10.07 1.34 -2.81
N ILE A 131 -10.64 2.45 -3.25
CA ILE A 131 -11.86 3.04 -2.65
C ILE A 131 -13.01 2.02 -2.67
N ASP A 132 -13.23 1.34 -3.80
CA ASP A 132 -14.27 0.32 -3.92
C ASP A 132 -14.00 -0.89 -3.04
N TYR A 133 -12.75 -1.31 -2.92
CA TYR A 133 -12.38 -2.39 -2.02
C TYR A 133 -12.64 -2.02 -0.55
N MET A 134 -12.30 -0.79 -0.15
CA MET A 134 -12.64 -0.28 1.19
C MET A 134 -14.15 -0.31 1.45
N LYS A 135 -14.99 0.04 0.45
CA LYS A 135 -16.46 -0.08 0.58
C LYS A 135 -16.89 -1.53 0.78
N ARG A 136 -16.29 -2.47 0.04
CA ARG A 136 -16.57 -3.90 0.18
C ARG A 136 -16.22 -4.43 1.57
N ILE A 137 -15.07 -4.04 2.12
CA ILE A 137 -14.65 -4.40 3.48
C ILE A 137 -15.68 -3.91 4.51
N ASN A 138 -16.07 -2.63 4.42
CA ASN A 138 -17.04 -2.07 5.37
C ASN A 138 -18.40 -2.77 5.27
N ASN A 139 -18.87 -3.06 4.06
CA ASN A 139 -20.13 -3.77 3.84
C ASN A 139 -20.10 -5.21 4.37
N SER A 140 -18.99 -5.94 4.24
CA SER A 140 -18.89 -7.29 4.80
C SER A 140 -18.92 -7.27 6.34
N ILE A 141 -18.20 -6.34 6.96
CA ILE A 141 -18.18 -6.17 8.42
C ILE A 141 -19.56 -5.79 8.98
N ILE A 142 -20.29 -4.91 8.29
CA ILE A 142 -21.66 -4.54 8.70
C ILE A 142 -22.58 -5.76 8.59
N SER A 143 -22.45 -6.55 7.53
CA SER A 143 -23.32 -7.71 7.26
C SER A 143 -23.09 -8.88 8.24
N GLU A 144 -21.88 -9.02 8.79
CA GLU A 144 -21.54 -10.07 9.77
C GLU A 144 -22.01 -9.78 11.19
N LYS A 145 -22.34 -8.52 11.53
CA LYS A 145 -22.89 -8.17 12.85
C LYS A 145 -24.30 -8.78 12.97
N PRO A 146 -24.58 -9.65 13.96
CA PRO A 146 -25.88 -10.29 14.10
C PRO A 146 -26.97 -9.22 14.26
N ASN A 147 -28.09 -9.37 13.54
CA ASN A 147 -29.29 -8.53 13.67
C ASN A 147 -29.82 -8.59 15.13
N GLN A 148 -29.28 -7.74 16.01
CA GLN A 148 -29.86 -7.51 17.34
C GLN A 148 -31.08 -6.57 17.29
N ASN A 149 -31.49 -6.10 16.12
CA ASN A 149 -32.66 -5.23 15.96
C ASN A 149 -33.87 -5.98 15.38
N ASN A 150 -34.32 -7.03 16.07
CA ASN A 150 -35.66 -7.58 15.91
C ASN A 150 -36.58 -7.04 17.01
N THR A 151 -36.73 -5.71 17.09
CA THR A 151 -37.90 -4.95 17.61
C THR A 151 -37.52 -3.50 17.90
N LEU A 152 -37.76 -2.55 16.98
CA LEU A 152 -38.44 -1.27 17.30
C LEU A 152 -38.61 -0.38 16.05
N ASN A 153 -39.87 0.00 15.83
CA ASN A 153 -40.39 1.23 15.22
C ASN A 153 -39.67 1.91 14.04
N LYS A 154 -40.46 1.96 12.96
CA LYS A 154 -40.33 2.73 11.72
C LYS A 154 -40.48 4.26 11.97
N TYR A 155 -39.60 4.91 12.74
CA TYR A 155 -39.41 6.37 12.71
C TYR A 155 -38.00 6.72 13.23
N THR A 156 -37.20 7.35 12.35
CA THR A 156 -35.96 8.10 12.65
C THR A 156 -35.01 7.48 13.68
N ILE A 157 -34.16 6.57 13.23
CA ILE A 157 -32.90 6.25 13.90
C ILE A 157 -31.82 6.33 12.83
N GLU A 158 -30.95 7.32 12.92
CA GLU A 158 -29.65 7.31 12.26
C GLU A 158 -28.90 6.09 12.79
N ASN A 159 -28.99 4.95 12.09
CA ASN A 159 -28.17 3.78 12.36
C ASN A 159 -26.73 4.10 11.93
N THR A 160 -26.01 4.88 12.73
CA THR A 160 -24.55 5.02 12.62
C THR A 160 -23.90 3.77 13.22
N GLN A 161 -24.00 2.66 12.50
CA GLN A 161 -23.32 1.43 12.87
C GLN A 161 -21.82 1.70 12.81
N GLU A 162 -21.15 1.80 13.97
CA GLU A 162 -19.75 2.20 14.04
C GLU A 162 -18.86 1.25 13.24
N LEU A 163 -18.25 1.80 12.19
CA LEU A 163 -17.23 1.16 11.37
C LEU A 163 -15.94 1.03 12.18
N LEU A 164 -15.17 -0.03 11.97
CA LEU A 164 -13.85 -0.14 12.59
C LEU A 164 -12.90 0.95 12.05
N PRO A 165 -11.96 1.46 12.87
CA PRO A 165 -10.89 2.33 12.40
C PRO A 165 -10.13 1.70 11.23
N MET A 166 -9.98 2.44 10.13
CA MET A 166 -9.26 1.99 8.95
C MET A 166 -7.96 2.77 8.76
N TYR A 167 -6.86 2.07 8.49
CA TYR A 167 -5.55 2.63 8.26
C TYR A 167 -5.04 2.22 6.89
N LEU A 168 -4.63 3.19 6.08
CA LEU A 168 -4.09 2.94 4.75
C LEU A 168 -2.57 2.90 4.82
N VAL A 169 -1.95 1.87 4.23
CA VAL A 169 -0.49 1.74 4.17
C VAL A 169 -0.08 1.46 2.75
N GLY A 170 0.73 2.33 2.16
CA GLY A 170 1.14 2.21 0.77
C GLY A 170 2.64 2.29 0.61
N LEU A 171 3.23 1.39 -0.18
CA LEU A 171 4.65 1.44 -0.52
C LEU A 171 4.89 1.89 -1.97
N SER A 172 5.82 2.83 -2.18
CA SER A 172 6.18 3.33 -3.52
C SER A 172 4.96 3.88 -4.26
N MET A 173 4.60 3.33 -5.43
CA MET A 173 3.36 3.65 -6.13
C MET A 173 2.12 3.49 -5.24
N GLY A 174 2.10 2.48 -4.36
CA GLY A 174 1.05 2.31 -3.36
C GLY A 174 0.98 3.47 -2.37
N GLY A 175 2.13 4.06 -2.02
CA GLY A 175 2.23 5.27 -1.19
C GLY A 175 1.62 6.51 -1.84
N ASN A 176 1.75 6.63 -3.17
CA ASN A 176 1.03 7.66 -3.93
C ASN A 176 -0.48 7.37 -3.94
N ILE A 177 -0.88 6.12 -4.22
CA ILE A 177 -2.28 5.70 -4.28
C ILE A 177 -3.01 6.01 -2.96
N VAL A 178 -2.44 5.68 -1.80
CA VAL A 178 -3.11 5.94 -0.51
C VAL A 178 -3.23 7.42 -0.17
N LEU A 179 -2.24 8.25 -0.55
CA LEU A 179 -2.34 9.71 -0.39
C LEU A 179 -3.37 10.29 -1.36
N ARG A 180 -3.37 9.82 -2.61
CA ARG A 180 -4.35 10.20 -3.64
C ARG A 180 -5.77 9.78 -3.27
N THR A 181 -5.94 8.64 -2.58
CA THR A 181 -7.22 8.23 -1.99
C THR A 181 -7.73 9.29 -1.01
N LEU A 182 -6.86 9.83 -0.15
CA LEU A 182 -7.26 10.90 0.77
C LEU A 182 -7.67 12.18 0.03
N GLU A 183 -6.94 12.58 -1.01
CA GLU A 183 -7.30 13.75 -1.83
C GLU A 183 -8.69 13.60 -2.46
N ILE A 184 -8.94 12.49 -3.13
CA ILE A 184 -10.20 12.25 -3.84
C ILE A 184 -11.37 12.24 -2.85
N LEU A 185 -11.22 11.53 -1.74
CA LEU A 185 -12.29 11.41 -0.73
C LEU A 185 -12.47 12.70 0.09
N GLY A 186 -11.38 13.46 0.31
CA GLY A 186 -11.42 14.75 1.00
C GLY A 186 -12.16 15.78 0.17
N LYS A 187 -11.85 15.84 -1.13
CA LYS A 187 -12.56 16.69 -2.10
C LYS A 187 -14.05 16.36 -2.23
N SER A 188 -14.41 15.08 -2.19
CA SER A 188 -15.81 14.63 -2.28
C SER A 188 -16.57 14.67 -0.95
N ASN A 189 -15.90 14.99 0.17
CA ASN A 189 -16.42 14.89 1.54
C ASN A 189 -16.93 13.48 1.93
N GLU A 190 -16.43 12.42 1.30
CA GLU A 190 -16.87 11.03 1.56
C GLU A 190 -16.09 10.31 2.68
N ILE A 191 -15.07 10.95 3.27
CA ILE A 191 -14.18 10.32 4.27
C ILE A 191 -14.91 9.96 5.55
N ASN A 192 -15.69 10.90 6.09
CA ASN A 192 -16.30 10.74 7.40
C ASN A 192 -17.61 9.94 7.36
N SER A 193 -18.29 9.87 6.21
CA SER A 193 -19.57 9.17 6.08
C SER A 193 -19.42 7.68 5.78
N ASN A 194 -18.33 7.26 5.12
CA ASN A 194 -18.28 5.92 4.53
C ASN A 194 -17.08 5.04 4.94
N PHE A 195 -15.99 5.60 5.48
CA PHE A 195 -14.70 4.88 5.54
C PHE A 195 -13.97 4.82 6.88
N ASN A 196 -14.39 5.57 7.91
CA ASN A 196 -13.74 5.66 9.22
C ASN A 196 -12.20 5.59 9.17
N ILE A 197 -11.60 6.32 8.23
CA ILE A 197 -10.14 6.37 8.05
C ILE A 197 -9.57 7.12 9.26
N LYS A 198 -8.60 6.51 9.94
CA LYS A 198 -7.95 7.08 11.13
C LYS A 198 -6.45 7.31 10.97
N GLY A 199 -5.86 6.89 9.86
CA GLY A 199 -4.47 7.20 9.55
C GLY A 199 -4.04 6.73 8.17
N CYS A 200 -2.98 7.35 7.65
CA CYS A 200 -2.37 6.99 6.39
C CYS A 200 -0.85 6.91 6.54
N ILE A 201 -0.23 5.87 6.00
CA ILE A 201 1.20 5.60 6.10
C ILE A 201 1.77 5.49 4.68
N SER A 202 2.72 6.36 4.35
CA SER A 202 3.41 6.39 3.07
C SER A 202 4.84 5.87 3.24
N LEU A 203 5.11 4.67 2.72
CA LEU A 203 6.42 4.01 2.77
C LEU A 203 7.16 4.22 1.45
N ALA A 204 8.29 4.93 1.47
CA ALA A 204 9.04 5.28 0.27
C ALA A 204 8.13 5.81 -0.86
N GLY A 205 7.13 6.64 -0.49
CA GLY A 205 6.01 6.98 -1.35
C GLY A 205 6.46 7.60 -2.67
N MET A 206 5.77 7.24 -3.77
CA MET A 206 6.00 7.82 -5.09
C MET A 206 5.43 9.25 -5.17
N ILE A 207 5.98 10.14 -4.34
CA ILE A 207 5.69 11.57 -4.25
C ILE A 207 6.61 12.35 -5.20
N SER A 208 7.82 11.84 -5.43
CA SER A 208 8.78 12.34 -6.40
C SER A 208 9.63 11.17 -6.90
N VAL A 209 10.00 11.17 -8.18
CA VAL A 209 10.81 10.10 -8.79
C VAL A 209 12.14 10.67 -9.27
N ARG A 210 13.25 10.10 -8.81
CA ARG A 210 14.62 10.60 -9.07
C ARG A 210 14.94 10.76 -10.55
N MET A 211 14.45 9.85 -11.40
CA MET A 211 14.70 9.87 -12.85
C MET A 211 14.19 11.14 -13.54
N VAL A 212 13.09 11.72 -13.05
CA VAL A 212 12.48 12.93 -13.63
C VAL A 212 12.72 14.18 -12.79
N GLY A 213 13.22 14.01 -11.57
CA GLY A 213 13.57 15.10 -10.65
C GLY A 213 12.33 15.77 -10.04
N SER A 214 12.50 17.02 -9.61
CA SER A 214 11.40 17.83 -9.10
C SER A 214 10.36 18.11 -10.20
N ILE A 215 9.08 17.96 -9.84
CA ILE A 215 7.95 18.32 -10.71
C ILE A 215 7.95 19.82 -11.07
N ASP A 216 8.57 20.66 -10.24
CA ASP A 216 8.69 22.10 -10.48
C ASP A 216 9.81 22.45 -11.46
N SER A 217 10.65 21.47 -11.83
CA SER A 217 11.76 21.72 -12.74
C SER A 217 11.30 21.99 -14.18
N ILE A 218 12.02 22.90 -14.85
CA ILE A 218 11.80 23.20 -16.29
C ILE A 218 11.91 21.92 -17.12
N LYS A 219 12.87 21.04 -16.78
CA LYS A 219 13.08 19.76 -17.46
C LYS A 219 11.87 18.84 -17.34
N TYR A 220 11.22 18.79 -16.17
CA TYR A 220 10.00 18.03 -16.00
C TYR A 220 8.86 18.59 -16.86
N LYS A 221 8.53 19.88 -16.67
CA LYS A 221 7.36 20.53 -17.28
C LYS A 221 7.45 20.64 -18.81
N TYR A 222 8.64 20.93 -19.35
CA TYR A 222 8.81 21.22 -20.77
C TYR A 222 9.48 20.10 -21.58
N PHE A 223 10.07 19.09 -20.93
CA PHE A 223 10.67 17.96 -21.64
C PHE A 223 10.00 16.63 -21.31
N TYR A 224 10.08 16.14 -20.07
CA TYR A 224 9.59 14.79 -19.75
C TYR A 224 8.09 14.62 -19.98
N LEU A 225 7.26 15.52 -19.47
CA LEU A 225 5.80 15.41 -19.56
C LEU A 225 5.29 15.54 -21.01
N PRO A 226 5.67 16.56 -21.82
CA PRO A 226 5.24 16.66 -23.21
C PRO A 226 5.70 15.48 -24.08
N VAL A 227 6.95 15.04 -23.90
CA VAL A 227 7.50 13.89 -24.64
C VAL A 227 6.73 12.62 -24.31
N MET A 228 6.43 12.37 -23.04
CA MET A 228 5.69 11.18 -22.65
C MET A 228 4.22 11.23 -23.10
N LYS A 229 3.59 12.41 -23.10
CA LYS A 229 2.26 12.63 -23.70
C LYS A 229 2.26 12.25 -25.19
N LEU A 230 3.27 12.69 -25.95
CA LEU A 230 3.42 12.35 -27.36
C LEU A 230 3.57 10.84 -27.57
N PHE A 231 4.50 10.20 -26.87
CA PHE A 231 4.73 8.76 -27.00
C PHE A 231 3.53 7.91 -26.59
N SER A 232 2.83 8.29 -25.52
CA SER A 232 1.63 7.57 -25.09
C SER A 232 0.48 7.69 -26.11
N ARG A 233 0.37 8.82 -26.83
CA ARG A 233 -0.67 9.03 -27.84
C ARG A 233 -0.49 8.13 -29.06
N TYR A 234 0.75 8.01 -29.56
CA TYR A 234 1.03 7.27 -30.79
C TYR A 234 1.40 5.80 -30.55
N PHE A 235 1.97 5.49 -29.38
CA PHE A 235 2.47 4.16 -29.04
C PHE A 235 2.13 3.80 -27.58
N PRO A 236 0.84 3.79 -27.17
CA PRO A 236 0.41 3.65 -25.77
C PRO A 236 0.92 2.37 -25.10
N THR A 237 0.92 1.25 -25.83
CA THR A 237 1.27 -0.08 -25.33
C THR A 237 2.76 -0.42 -25.53
N PHE A 238 3.51 0.42 -26.25
CA PHE A 238 4.94 0.20 -26.47
C PHE A 238 5.71 0.31 -25.15
N ARG A 239 6.72 -0.56 -25.00
CA ARG A 239 7.54 -0.68 -23.79
C ARG A 239 8.99 -0.35 -24.18
N PRO A 240 9.52 0.83 -23.80
CA PRO A 240 10.82 1.29 -24.30
C PRO A 240 11.95 0.35 -23.86
N GLY A 241 12.77 -0.07 -24.82
CA GLY A 241 13.90 -0.97 -24.61
C GLY A 241 15.10 -0.26 -23.97
N ARG A 242 15.40 -0.57 -22.70
CA ARG A 242 16.65 -0.25 -22.00
C ARG A 242 16.95 -1.32 -20.94
N LYS A 243 18.18 -1.33 -20.40
CA LYS A 243 18.60 -2.15 -19.25
C LYS A 243 17.58 -2.03 -18.12
N LYS A 244 17.22 -3.15 -17.48
CA LYS A 244 16.34 -3.14 -16.30
C LYS A 244 17.05 -2.44 -15.16
N PHE A 245 16.30 -1.63 -14.41
CA PHE A 245 16.77 -1.04 -13.16
C PHE A 245 17.15 -2.16 -12.18
N LYS A 246 18.15 -1.91 -11.33
CA LYS A 246 18.57 -2.83 -10.27
C LYS A 246 18.80 -2.06 -8.98
N PHE A 247 18.38 -2.63 -7.86
CA PHE A 247 18.71 -2.16 -6.52
C PHE A 247 20.15 -2.54 -6.22
N GLU A 248 21.03 -1.56 -6.05
CA GLU A 248 22.47 -1.79 -5.86
C GLU A 248 22.85 -1.98 -4.40
N LYS A 249 22.10 -1.37 -3.46
CA LYS A 249 22.40 -1.48 -2.01
C LYS A 249 22.12 -2.89 -1.47
N TYR A 250 21.04 -3.50 -1.93
CA TYR A 250 20.64 -4.87 -1.58
C TYR A 250 20.38 -5.70 -2.85
N PRO A 251 21.44 -6.16 -3.55
CA PRO A 251 21.27 -6.89 -4.80
C PRO A 251 20.36 -8.12 -4.72
N PHE A 252 20.33 -8.83 -3.58
CA PHE A 252 19.47 -10.00 -3.40
C PHE A 252 17.98 -9.69 -3.65
N VAL A 253 17.53 -8.46 -3.35
CA VAL A 253 16.13 -8.04 -3.56
C VAL A 253 15.76 -8.16 -5.05
N ASN A 254 16.69 -7.86 -5.95
CA ASN A 254 16.45 -8.03 -7.39
C ASN A 254 16.16 -9.49 -7.74
N ASP A 255 16.85 -10.43 -7.10
CA ASP A 255 16.68 -11.85 -7.35
C ASP A 255 15.36 -12.34 -6.79
N LEU A 256 14.95 -11.87 -5.61
CA LEU A 256 13.62 -12.17 -5.03
C LEU A 256 12.49 -11.69 -5.95
N LEU A 257 12.59 -10.45 -6.45
CA LEU A 257 11.64 -9.89 -7.41
C LEU A 257 11.72 -10.60 -8.76
N PHE A 258 12.90 -11.02 -9.21
CA PHE A 258 13.05 -11.75 -10.47
C PHE A 258 12.53 -13.19 -10.37
N TYR A 259 12.63 -13.83 -9.21
CA TYR A 259 12.17 -15.18 -8.97
C TYR A 259 10.64 -15.27 -8.89
N ASP A 260 9.99 -14.28 -8.28
CA ASP A 260 8.55 -14.29 -8.02
C ASP A 260 7.68 -14.65 -9.24
N LYS A 261 6.85 -15.70 -9.14
CA LYS A 261 6.08 -16.24 -10.27
C LYS A 261 5.02 -15.27 -10.81
N TYR A 262 4.36 -14.51 -9.93
CA TYR A 262 3.21 -13.67 -10.29
C TYR A 262 3.63 -12.26 -10.74
N ARG A 263 4.89 -11.90 -10.53
CA ARG A 263 5.44 -10.64 -11.03
C ARG A 263 5.70 -10.71 -12.53
N PHE A 264 5.05 -9.83 -13.29
CA PHE A 264 5.39 -9.60 -14.69
C PHE A 264 6.84 -9.11 -14.84
N LYS A 265 7.61 -9.81 -15.68
CA LYS A 265 9.05 -9.53 -15.86
C LYS A 265 9.34 -8.47 -16.93
N GLY A 266 8.34 -8.02 -17.68
CA GLY A 266 8.49 -6.96 -18.67
C GLY A 266 8.59 -5.57 -18.04
N ARG A 267 8.65 -4.53 -18.89
CA ARG A 267 8.67 -3.13 -18.47
C ARG A 267 7.27 -2.55 -18.46
N ILE A 268 7.06 -1.37 -17.90
CA ILE A 268 5.79 -0.63 -18.04
C ILE A 268 5.55 -0.18 -19.49
N THR A 269 4.29 0.04 -19.86
CA THR A 269 3.96 0.68 -21.16
C THR A 269 4.19 2.19 -21.12
N ASN A 270 4.27 2.83 -22.29
CA ASN A 270 4.30 4.29 -22.39
C ASN A 270 3.09 4.95 -21.71
N ASN A 271 1.91 4.33 -21.79
CA ASN A 271 0.72 4.84 -21.11
C ASN A 271 0.89 4.87 -19.58
N LEU A 272 1.30 3.75 -18.97
CA LEU A 272 1.57 3.73 -17.53
C LEU A 272 2.73 4.68 -17.17
N ALA A 273 3.75 4.81 -18.01
CA ALA A 273 4.82 5.78 -17.80
C ALA A 273 4.30 7.23 -17.80
N ARG A 274 3.38 7.59 -18.70
CA ARG A 274 2.70 8.90 -18.68
C ARG A 274 1.90 9.06 -17.39
N GLU A 275 1.08 8.07 -17.06
CA GLU A 275 0.17 8.15 -15.92
C GLU A 275 0.91 8.23 -14.58
N ILE A 276 2.11 7.66 -14.46
CA ILE A 276 2.98 7.92 -13.32
C ILE A 276 3.33 9.40 -13.21
N LEU A 277 3.67 10.09 -14.31
CA LEU A 277 3.95 11.54 -14.26
C LEU A 277 2.69 12.34 -13.91
N VAL A 278 1.56 11.98 -14.49
CA VAL A 278 0.27 12.61 -14.17
C VAL A 278 -0.08 12.43 -12.68
N ALA A 279 0.18 11.25 -12.11
CA ALA A 279 -0.03 10.98 -10.69
C ALA A 279 0.86 11.83 -9.77
N LEU A 280 2.11 12.08 -10.15
CA LEU A 280 2.99 13.00 -9.43
C LEU A 280 2.42 14.43 -9.45
N ASP A 281 1.98 14.91 -10.62
CA ASP A 281 1.39 16.24 -10.75
C ASP A 281 0.09 16.36 -9.93
N ASN A 282 -0.79 15.38 -10.06
CA ASN A 282 -2.07 15.34 -9.37
C ASN A 282 -1.90 15.40 -7.85
N LEU A 283 -0.97 14.61 -7.30
CA LEU A 283 -0.70 14.55 -5.87
C LEU A 283 -0.19 15.90 -5.32
N HIS A 284 0.67 16.62 -6.06
CA HIS A 284 1.15 17.92 -5.59
C HIS A 284 0.14 19.04 -5.80
N ASN A 285 -0.64 18.98 -6.89
CA ASN A 285 -1.64 20.00 -7.21
C ASN A 285 -2.87 19.94 -6.30
N ASN A 286 -3.20 18.75 -5.78
CA ASN A 286 -4.37 18.53 -4.96
C ASN A 286 -4.03 18.31 -3.48
N ILE A 287 -2.83 18.72 -3.05
CA ILE A 287 -2.37 18.57 -1.66
C ILE A 287 -3.34 19.18 -0.62
N ASP A 288 -4.03 20.27 -0.99
CA ASP A 288 -5.01 20.95 -0.14
C ASP A 288 -6.34 20.19 -0.01
N ASP A 289 -6.60 19.21 -0.90
CA ASP A 289 -7.75 18.31 -0.81
C ASP A 289 -7.51 17.19 0.22
N ILE A 290 -6.27 17.00 0.72
CA ILE A 290 -5.98 16.04 1.80
C ILE A 290 -6.61 16.55 3.11
N PRO A 291 -7.41 15.73 3.82
CA PRO A 291 -8.12 16.18 5.00
C PRO A 291 -7.19 16.43 6.18
N LYS A 292 -7.43 17.55 6.86
CA LYS A 292 -6.60 18.01 7.98
C LYS A 292 -6.72 17.17 9.25
N ASN A 293 -7.78 16.38 9.37
CA ASN A 293 -8.07 15.56 10.54
C ASN A 293 -7.56 14.11 10.44
N ILE A 294 -6.88 13.75 9.35
CA ILE A 294 -6.32 12.41 9.16
C ILE A 294 -4.81 12.46 9.42
N PRO A 295 -4.33 11.79 10.48
CA PRO A 295 -2.90 11.68 10.74
C PRO A 295 -2.14 10.97 9.61
N ILE A 296 -0.95 11.45 9.27
CA ILE A 296 -0.12 10.89 8.19
C ILE A 296 1.30 10.63 8.67
N LEU A 297 1.77 9.39 8.51
CA LEU A 297 3.16 9.00 8.76
C LEU A 297 3.87 8.78 7.41
N PHE A 298 4.94 9.54 7.18
CA PHE A 298 5.86 9.31 6.08
C PHE A 298 7.06 8.54 6.59
N ILE A 299 7.41 7.41 5.96
CA ILE A 299 8.64 6.67 6.24
C ILE A 299 9.44 6.62 4.96
N HIS A 300 10.63 7.22 4.94
CA HIS A 300 11.41 7.35 3.70
C HIS A 300 12.91 7.30 3.98
N SER A 301 13.64 6.55 3.16
CA SER A 301 15.10 6.50 3.23
C SER A 301 15.78 7.67 2.52
N ILE A 302 16.80 8.28 3.14
CA ILE A 302 17.67 9.26 2.48
C ILE A 302 18.43 8.66 1.28
N ASN A 303 18.56 7.33 1.26
CA ASN A 303 19.31 6.58 0.27
C ASN A 303 18.41 5.93 -0.79
N ASP A 304 17.10 6.23 -0.81
CA ASP A 304 16.17 5.67 -1.79
C ASP A 304 16.61 5.99 -3.23
N CYS A 305 16.89 4.92 -3.99
CA CYS A 305 17.42 5.01 -5.33
C CYS A 305 16.37 5.36 -6.41
N LEU A 306 15.07 5.24 -6.09
CA LEU A 306 13.95 5.44 -7.02
C LEU A 306 13.12 6.68 -6.68
N CYS A 307 12.59 6.76 -5.46
CA CYS A 307 11.74 7.86 -5.01
C CYS A 307 12.58 8.86 -4.20
N TRP A 308 12.52 10.13 -4.59
CA TRP A 308 13.45 11.12 -4.08
C TRP A 308 13.05 11.60 -2.68
N TYR A 309 13.90 11.35 -1.69
CA TYR A 309 13.67 11.69 -0.28
C TYR A 309 13.35 13.18 -0.07
N GLU A 310 14.11 14.08 -0.67
CA GLU A 310 13.90 15.53 -0.55
C GLU A 310 12.58 15.97 -1.19
N GLY A 311 12.07 15.22 -2.17
CA GLY A 311 10.72 15.38 -2.69
C GLY A 311 9.65 15.11 -1.63
N THR A 312 9.83 14.06 -0.83
CA THR A 312 8.96 13.75 0.32
C THR A 312 9.08 14.81 1.42
N VAL A 313 10.29 15.27 1.76
CA VAL A 313 10.49 16.37 2.73
C VAL A 313 9.78 17.65 2.26
N SER A 314 9.92 18.01 0.98
CA SER A 314 9.24 19.17 0.39
C SER A 314 7.72 19.03 0.46
N PHE A 315 7.18 17.85 0.13
CA PHE A 315 5.74 17.59 0.20
C PHE A 315 5.23 17.66 1.64
N TYR A 316 5.92 17.00 2.57
CA TYR A 316 5.64 17.03 4.00
C TYR A 316 5.58 18.47 4.54
N ASN A 317 6.54 19.32 4.17
CA ASN A 317 6.56 20.72 4.62
C ASN A 317 5.39 21.55 4.06
N LYS A 318 4.96 21.29 2.82
CA LYS A 318 3.82 21.98 2.19
C LYS A 318 2.47 21.54 2.77
N LEU A 319 2.36 20.27 3.17
CA LEU A 319 1.13 19.66 3.67
C LEU A 319 0.61 20.35 4.95
N GLN A 320 -0.61 20.89 4.92
CA GLN A 320 -1.18 21.66 6.05
C GLN A 320 -1.98 20.77 7.03
N ILE A 321 -1.28 19.82 7.65
CA ILE A 321 -1.81 18.88 8.66
C ILE A 321 -0.95 19.00 9.92
N ASP A 322 -1.59 19.10 11.08
CA ASP A 322 -0.88 19.20 12.38
C ASP A 322 -0.39 17.83 12.86
N THR A 323 -1.15 16.77 12.56
CA THR A 323 -0.89 15.37 12.95
C THR A 323 -0.10 14.61 11.88
N LYS A 324 1.00 15.19 11.40
CA LYS A 324 1.91 14.54 10.44
C LYS A 324 3.26 14.23 11.07
N GLU A 325 3.86 13.11 10.69
CA GLU A 325 5.19 12.71 11.13
C GLU A 325 6.03 12.26 9.92
N LEU A 326 7.33 12.61 9.92
CA LEU A 326 8.31 12.09 8.97
C LEU A 326 9.38 11.29 9.72
N TYR A 327 9.44 9.99 9.45
CA TYR A 327 10.44 9.07 9.97
C TYR A 327 11.48 8.75 8.89
N THR A 328 12.70 9.21 9.12
CA THR A 328 13.81 9.10 8.17
C THR A 328 14.60 7.82 8.40
N LEU A 329 14.85 7.06 7.33
CA LEU A 329 15.70 5.88 7.34
C LEU A 329 17.08 6.19 6.73
N GLU A 330 18.14 5.65 7.31
CA GLU A 330 19.52 5.89 6.85
C GLU A 330 20.15 4.63 6.24
N ASP A 331 19.74 3.47 6.72
CA ASP A 331 20.28 2.16 6.41
C ASP A 331 19.51 1.40 5.31
N MET A 332 18.35 1.89 4.87
CA MET A 332 17.55 1.27 3.81
C MET A 332 17.74 1.93 2.43
N ASP A 333 17.19 1.34 1.37
CA ASP A 333 17.06 1.84 0.00
C ASP A 333 15.57 2.14 -0.30
N HIS A 334 14.89 1.34 -1.14
CA HIS A 334 13.55 1.65 -1.63
C HIS A 334 12.50 0.60 -1.25
N VAL A 335 12.88 -0.69 -1.25
CA VAL A 335 11.96 -1.81 -1.04
C VAL A 335 11.92 -2.14 0.45
N ILE A 336 11.54 -1.15 1.25
CA ILE A 336 11.62 -1.13 2.71
C ILE A 336 11.14 -2.44 3.36
N SER A 337 10.06 -3.04 2.87
CA SER A 337 9.47 -4.25 3.44
C SER A 337 10.25 -5.55 3.17
N MET A 338 11.28 -5.54 2.33
CA MET A 338 12.12 -6.70 2.00
C MET A 338 13.58 -6.54 2.43
N GLU A 339 13.95 -5.34 2.88
CA GLU A 339 15.33 -5.01 3.18
C GLU A 339 15.69 -5.37 4.63
N PRO A 340 16.98 -5.60 4.95
CA PRO A 340 17.39 -5.84 6.33
C PRO A 340 16.95 -4.72 7.26
N GLY A 341 16.36 -5.08 8.41
CA GLY A 341 15.88 -4.13 9.42
C GLY A 341 14.42 -3.68 9.22
N ASN A 342 13.71 -4.20 8.22
CA ASN A 342 12.30 -3.89 7.95
C ASN A 342 11.39 -4.07 9.18
N GLU A 343 11.76 -4.96 10.10
CA GLU A 343 11.03 -5.24 11.34
C GLU A 343 11.01 -4.01 12.26
N ASN A 344 12.08 -3.19 12.25
CA ASN A 344 12.11 -1.93 13.00
C ASN A 344 11.16 -0.89 12.41
N VAL A 345 10.99 -0.90 11.09
CA VAL A 345 10.01 -0.02 10.43
C VAL A 345 8.60 -0.43 10.81
N LEU A 346 8.30 -1.72 10.79
CA LEU A 346 7.01 -2.23 11.24
C LEU A 346 6.74 -1.90 12.72
N LYS A 347 7.75 -2.06 13.58
CA LYS A 347 7.65 -1.66 14.99
C LYS A 347 7.28 -0.18 15.12
N LYS A 348 7.96 0.71 14.37
CA LYS A 348 7.62 2.14 14.34
C LYS A 348 6.18 2.40 13.87
N ILE A 349 5.70 1.65 12.88
CA ILE A 349 4.31 1.74 12.41
C ILE A 349 3.34 1.35 13.54
N LEU A 350 3.57 0.22 14.21
CA LEU A 350 2.71 -0.25 15.30
C LEU A 350 2.71 0.71 16.49
N GLU A 351 3.87 1.25 16.87
CA GLU A 351 3.99 2.30 17.89
C GLU A 351 3.19 3.54 17.50
N TRP A 352 3.32 4.01 16.25
CA TRP A 352 2.56 5.14 15.74
C TRP A 352 1.06 4.89 15.77
N LEU A 353 0.60 3.72 15.31
CA LEU A 353 -0.81 3.32 15.36
C LEU A 353 -1.34 3.32 16.80
N SER A 354 -0.59 2.77 17.75
CA SER A 354 -1.00 2.70 19.16
C SER A 354 -1.20 4.09 19.79
N ASN A 355 -0.36 5.06 19.42
CA ASN A 355 -0.44 6.43 19.91
C ASN A 355 -1.68 7.18 19.40
N LEU A 356 -2.25 6.76 18.26
CA LEU A 356 -3.48 7.36 17.73
C LEU A 356 -4.74 7.01 18.54
N TYR A 357 -4.71 5.93 19.34
CA TYR A 357 -5.85 5.54 20.20
C TYR A 357 -5.87 6.25 21.55
N VAL A 358 -4.76 6.87 21.95
CA VAL A 358 -4.59 7.51 23.28
C VAL A 358 -4.92 9.01 23.23
N GLN A 359 -5.07 9.58 22.04
CA GLN A 359 -5.52 10.97 21.81
C GLN A 359 -7.03 11.03 21.61
#